data_AF-A0A8J5NLN1-F1
#
_entry.id   AF-A0A8J5NLN1-F1
#
_cell.length_a   1.000
_cell.length_b   1.000
_cell.length_c   1.000
_cell.angle_alpha   90.00
_cell.angle_beta   90.00
_cell.angle_gamma   90.00
#
_symmetry.space_group_name_H-M   'P 1'
#
loop_
_entity.id
_entity.type
_entity.pdbx_description
1 polymer ?
#
loop_
_entity_poly.entity_id
_entity_poly.type
_entity_poly.pdbx_seq_one_letter_code
_entity_poly.pdbx_strand_id
1 'polypeptide(L)'
;MLDYLGYYRDTIGSMIEPGREDHLSKRVLADRISKVVGVRINCLRDQIDRQEPQMVEVAVPKTHPLFNLEGDDPCDIPSLFGLDLVAKSYSCNQSSDGGNGNDDDDDGLHNPLAQLLLMSTSIKDGKWVYLPDYRRYLCRGSVLFVCRSKRDIKKEDIHTFCNLIEKIGVPFVLKENPSDSGARKRLLSQLEEEGVRCGLSYVPYT
;
A
#
# COMPACT_ATOMS: atom_id res chain seq x y z
N MET A 1 24.34 -0.18 36.29
CA MET A 1 25.75 0.14 36.01
C MET A 1 25.92 0.04 34.51
N LEU A 2 26.12 1.20 33.86
CA LEU A 2 26.11 1.39 32.41
C LEU A 2 27.57 1.49 31.97
N ASP A 3 28.09 0.47 31.29
CA ASP A 3 29.44 0.50 30.71
C ASP A 3 29.32 0.43 29.19
N TYR A 4 28.93 1.55 28.58
CA TYR A 4 29.10 1.76 27.14
C TYR A 4 29.90 3.05 26.94
N LEU A 5 31.17 2.90 26.54
CA LEU A 5 32.00 4.01 26.08
C LEU A 5 31.85 4.10 24.56
N GLY A 6 30.90 4.92 24.09
CA GLY A 6 30.82 5.29 22.68
C GLY A 6 31.81 6.43 22.41
N TYR A 7 32.82 6.20 21.58
CA TYR A 7 33.64 7.30 21.04
C TYR A 7 33.28 7.53 19.57
N TYR A 8 32.89 8.77 19.26
CA TYR A 8 32.55 9.23 17.93
C TYR A 8 33.83 9.72 17.22
N ARG A 9 34.14 9.17 16.05
CA ARG A 9 35.22 9.66 15.18
C ARG A 9 34.60 10.11 13.85
N ASP A 10 34.66 11.41 13.59
CA ASP A 10 34.27 12.00 12.31
C ASP A 10 35.19 11.46 11.21
N THR A 11 34.71 10.43 10.50
CA THR A 11 35.11 9.91 9.16
C THR A 11 34.81 8.41 9.02
N ILE A 12 34.47 7.70 10.11
CA ILE A 12 34.10 6.28 10.08
C ILE A 12 32.85 6.14 10.95
N GLY A 13 31.71 5.84 10.34
CA GLY A 13 30.44 5.65 11.07
C GLY A 13 30.60 4.69 12.24
N SER A 14 29.91 4.99 13.35
CA SER A 14 30.06 4.31 14.65
C SER A 14 30.13 2.79 14.54
N MET A 15 31.29 2.24 14.91
CA MET A 15 31.52 0.80 15.01
C MET A 15 31.28 0.37 16.46
N ILE A 16 30.25 -0.46 16.67
CA ILE A 16 29.98 -1.11 17.95
C ILE A 16 30.76 -2.43 17.96
N GLU A 17 31.68 -2.59 18.90
CA GLU A 17 32.44 -3.82 19.08
C GLU A 17 31.57 -4.86 19.84
N PRO A 18 31.32 -6.05 19.29
CA PRO A 18 30.41 -7.00 19.91
C PRO A 18 31.04 -7.74 21.09
N GLY A 19 30.47 -7.56 22.28
CA GLY A 19 30.70 -8.41 23.45
C GLY A 19 30.06 -9.80 23.31
N ARG A 20 30.56 -10.78 24.06
CA ARG A 20 30.30 -12.24 23.94
C ARG A 20 28.84 -12.71 24.13
N GLU A 21 27.85 -11.83 24.30
CA GLU A 21 26.40 -12.16 24.43
C GLU A 21 25.58 -11.57 23.27
N ASP A 22 26.08 -11.75 22.05
CA ASP A 22 25.74 -10.94 20.87
C ASP A 22 24.48 -11.38 20.10
N HIS A 23 23.44 -11.84 20.80
CA HIS A 23 22.21 -12.31 20.15
C HIS A 23 21.25 -11.17 19.77
N LEU A 24 21.20 -10.10 20.56
CA LEU A 24 20.32 -8.94 20.32
C LEU A 24 20.89 -8.02 19.23
N SER A 25 22.18 -7.71 19.28
CA SER A 25 22.87 -6.86 18.29
C SER A 25 22.79 -7.44 16.88
N LYS A 26 23.02 -8.75 16.75
CA LYS A 26 22.88 -9.47 15.47
C LYS A 26 21.45 -9.50 14.97
N ARG A 27 20.46 -9.65 15.85
CA ARG A 27 19.04 -9.59 15.46
C ARG A 27 18.63 -8.20 15.00
N VAL A 28 19.08 -7.15 15.68
CA VAL A 28 18.81 -5.75 15.29
C VAL A 28 19.50 -5.41 13.96
N LEU A 29 20.74 -5.85 13.75
CA LEU A 29 21.46 -5.68 12.48
C LEU A 29 20.82 -6.50 11.35
N ALA A 30 20.43 -7.76 11.62
CA ALA A 30 19.73 -8.60 10.65
C ALA A 30 18.34 -8.03 10.28
N ASP A 31 17.59 -7.50 11.26
CA ASP A 31 16.31 -6.84 11.01
C ASP A 31 16.50 -5.57 10.16
N ARG A 32 17.57 -4.79 10.40
CA ARG A 32 17.98 -3.65 9.57
C ARG A 32 18.38 -3.99 8.14
N ILE A 33 18.87 -5.21 7.89
CA ILE A 33 19.31 -5.67 6.56
C ILE A 33 18.19 -6.42 5.83
N SER A 34 17.22 -6.97 6.57
CA SER A 34 16.13 -7.76 5.99
C SER A 34 15.22 -6.93 5.10
N LYS A 35 14.84 -7.52 3.96
CA LYS A 35 13.92 -6.93 2.98
C LYS A 35 12.73 -7.86 2.78
N VAL A 36 11.64 -7.28 2.31
CA VAL A 36 10.43 -7.97 1.85
C VAL A 36 10.10 -7.49 0.45
N VAL A 37 9.32 -8.26 -0.29
CA VAL A 37 8.81 -7.87 -1.59
C VAL A 37 7.53 -7.06 -1.40
N GLY A 38 7.53 -5.82 -1.88
CA GLY A 38 6.34 -5.02 -2.14
C GLY A 38 6.08 -4.90 -3.64
N VAL A 39 4.96 -4.30 -4.01
CA VAL A 39 4.60 -4.08 -5.42
C VAL A 39 4.39 -2.59 -5.66
N ARG A 40 5.14 -2.04 -6.62
CA ARG A 40 4.97 -0.67 -7.11
C ARG A 40 4.09 -0.68 -8.36
N ILE A 41 3.01 0.09 -8.35
CA ILE A 41 2.17 0.36 -9.50
C ILE A 41 2.58 1.70 -10.09
N ASN A 42 3.08 1.71 -11.32
CA ASN A 42 3.56 2.93 -11.96
C ASN A 42 2.41 3.70 -12.62
N CYS A 43 2.40 5.02 -12.47
CA CYS A 43 1.45 5.88 -13.19
C CYS A 43 1.73 5.87 -14.70
N LEU A 44 0.77 6.33 -15.50
CA LEU A 44 0.88 6.32 -16.96
C LEU A 44 2.09 7.12 -17.45
N ARG A 45 2.40 8.24 -16.78
CA ARG A 45 3.57 9.05 -17.10
C ARG A 45 4.88 8.29 -16.94
N ASP A 46 5.08 7.60 -15.82
CA ASP A 46 6.30 6.80 -15.61
C ASP A 46 6.39 5.64 -16.61
N GLN A 47 5.25 5.09 -17.03
CA GLN A 47 5.22 4.05 -18.08
C GLN A 47 5.65 4.59 -19.45
N ILE A 48 5.25 5.82 -19.81
CA ILE A 48 5.58 6.42 -21.11
C ILE A 48 6.98 7.04 -21.08
N ASP A 49 7.25 7.95 -20.14
CA ASP A 49 8.46 8.77 -20.13
C ASP A 49 9.70 7.97 -19.73
N ARG A 50 9.53 7.02 -18.80
CA ARG A 50 10.63 6.22 -18.25
C ARG A 50 10.60 4.77 -18.73
N GLN A 51 9.63 4.41 -19.58
CA GLN A 51 9.44 3.04 -20.08
C GLN A 51 9.34 2.00 -18.96
N GLU A 52 8.82 2.40 -17.79
CA GLU A 52 8.65 1.48 -16.68
C GLU A 52 7.43 0.58 -16.92
N PRO A 53 7.46 -0.70 -16.53
CA PRO A 53 6.28 -1.56 -16.65
C PRO A 53 5.20 -1.11 -15.65
N GLN A 54 3.92 -1.41 -15.92
CA GLN A 54 2.80 -0.99 -15.06
C GLN A 54 2.92 -1.44 -13.60
N MET A 55 3.47 -2.63 -13.35
CA MET A 55 3.71 -3.15 -12.00
C MET A 55 5.11 -3.76 -11.89
N VAL A 56 5.78 -3.47 -10.78
CA VAL A 56 7.12 -3.94 -10.46
C VAL A 56 7.16 -4.50 -9.04
N GLU A 57 7.75 -5.66 -8.85
CA GLU A 57 8.12 -6.17 -7.53
C GLU A 57 9.38 -5.47 -7.03
N VAL A 58 9.32 -4.91 -5.83
CA VAL A 58 10.37 -4.06 -5.25
C VAL A 58 10.79 -4.62 -3.89
N ALA A 59 12.10 -4.76 -3.68
CA ALA A 59 12.64 -5.14 -2.39
C ALA A 59 12.63 -3.94 -1.42
N VAL A 60 11.80 -4.01 -0.39
CA VAL A 60 11.60 -2.95 0.62
C VAL A 60 12.25 -3.37 1.95
N PRO A 61 13.16 -2.57 2.53
CA PRO A 61 13.70 -2.86 3.86
C PRO A 61 12.61 -2.95 4.93
N LYS A 62 12.63 -3.95 5.82
CA LYS A 62 11.64 -4.11 6.90
C LYS A 62 11.61 -2.96 7.91
N THR A 63 12.63 -2.12 7.89
CA THR A 63 12.75 -0.88 8.67
C THR A 63 12.14 0.34 7.97
N HIS A 64 11.63 0.18 6.74
CA HIS A 64 11.03 1.28 6.00
C HIS A 64 9.82 1.85 6.78
N PRO A 65 9.71 3.18 6.95
CA PRO A 65 8.68 3.80 7.80
C PRO A 65 7.24 3.42 7.42
N LEU A 66 7.01 3.08 6.15
CA LEU A 66 5.70 2.63 5.63
C LEU A 66 5.06 1.50 6.45
N PHE A 67 5.86 0.60 7.02
CA PHE A 67 5.32 -0.49 7.86
C PHE A 67 4.75 -0.02 9.20
N ASN A 68 5.18 1.16 9.66
CA ASN A 68 4.86 1.70 10.99
C ASN A 68 4.05 3.00 10.91
N LEU A 69 3.52 3.37 9.75
CA LEU A 69 2.62 4.52 9.62
C LEU A 69 1.27 4.15 10.26
N GLU A 70 1.17 4.35 11.58
CA GLU A 70 0.00 4.03 12.40
C GLU A 70 -1.29 4.73 11.94
N GLY A 71 -1.18 5.78 11.11
CA GLY A 71 -2.32 6.55 10.56
C GLY A 71 -2.81 6.13 9.17
N ASP A 72 -2.11 5.24 8.46
CA ASP A 72 -2.55 4.76 7.14
C ASP A 72 -3.31 3.44 7.31
N ASP A 73 -4.64 3.47 7.51
CA ASP A 73 -5.49 2.25 7.51
C ASP A 73 -5.14 1.30 6.35
N PRO A 74 -5.21 -0.01 6.53
CA PRO A 74 -4.95 -0.93 5.42
C PRO A 74 -6.05 -0.79 4.35
N CYS A 75 -5.78 -1.29 3.14
CA CYS A 75 -6.79 -1.36 2.08
C CYS A 75 -7.95 -2.29 2.49
N ASP A 76 -9.17 -1.78 2.50
CA ASP A 76 -10.37 -2.50 2.99
C ASP A 76 -10.54 -3.88 2.35
N ILE A 77 -10.57 -3.96 1.00
CA ILE A 77 -10.91 -5.19 0.28
C ILE A 77 -9.81 -6.25 0.41
N PRO A 78 -8.52 -5.96 0.17
CA PRO A 78 -7.43 -6.90 0.43
C PRO A 78 -7.39 -7.44 1.86
N SER A 79 -7.75 -6.61 2.85
CA SER A 79 -7.79 -7.01 4.26
C SER A 79 -8.83 -8.11 4.54
N LEU A 80 -9.92 -8.17 3.76
CA LEU A 80 -10.91 -9.27 3.83
C LEU A 80 -10.29 -10.66 3.55
N PHE A 81 -9.16 -10.69 2.87
CA PHE A 81 -8.43 -11.90 2.49
C PHE A 81 -7.10 -12.04 3.26
N GLY A 82 -7.00 -11.37 4.40
CA GLY A 82 -5.82 -11.44 5.28
C GLY A 82 -4.59 -10.73 4.74
N LEU A 83 -4.76 -9.80 3.78
CA LEU A 83 -3.68 -9.01 3.22
C LEU A 83 -3.84 -7.53 3.57
N ASP A 84 -3.30 -7.15 4.73
CA ASP A 84 -3.28 -5.76 5.22
C ASP A 84 -2.31 -4.90 4.40
N LEU A 85 -2.74 -4.50 3.20
CA LEU A 85 -1.95 -3.65 2.32
C LEU A 85 -1.90 -2.21 2.84
N VAL A 86 -0.71 -1.64 2.91
CA VAL A 86 -0.48 -0.20 3.14
C VAL A 86 0.25 0.39 1.94
N ALA A 87 -0.06 1.65 1.63
CA ALA A 87 0.36 2.29 0.39
C ALA A 87 1.16 3.56 0.64
N LYS A 88 2.14 3.83 -0.23
CA LYS A 88 2.84 5.11 -0.28
C LYS A 88 2.92 5.59 -1.72
N SER A 89 2.39 6.79 -1.98
CA SER A 89 2.57 7.46 -3.26
C SER A 89 3.95 8.12 -3.34
N TYR A 90 4.54 8.04 -4.54
CA TYR A 90 5.69 8.81 -4.98
C TYR A 90 5.22 9.71 -6.12
N SER A 91 4.74 10.89 -5.77
CA SER A 91 4.57 11.98 -6.72
C SER A 91 5.96 12.41 -7.19
N CYS A 92 6.22 12.42 -8.50
CA CYS A 92 7.38 13.14 -9.01
C CYS A 92 7.20 14.61 -8.63
N ASN A 93 8.14 15.15 -7.85
CA ASN A 93 8.23 16.58 -7.62
C ASN A 93 8.22 17.26 -8.98
N GLN A 94 7.19 18.08 -9.23
CA GLN A 94 7.31 19.11 -10.24
C GLN A 94 8.55 19.91 -9.86
N SER A 95 9.52 19.98 -10.78
CA SER A 95 10.52 21.04 -10.76
C SER A 95 9.78 22.34 -10.47
N SER A 96 10.19 23.01 -9.40
CA SER A 96 9.59 24.21 -8.87
C SER A 96 9.80 25.38 -9.84
N ASP A 97 9.07 25.39 -10.95
CA ASP A 97 8.88 26.57 -11.76
C ASP A 97 7.45 27.05 -11.53
N GLY A 98 7.34 28.24 -10.97
CA GLY A 98 6.10 28.90 -10.55
C GLY A 98 5.22 29.31 -11.72
N GLY A 99 4.78 28.33 -12.51
CA GLY A 99 3.76 28.48 -13.52
C GLY A 99 2.39 28.34 -12.91
N ASN A 100 1.56 29.37 -13.08
CA ASN A 100 0.14 29.40 -12.77
C ASN A 100 -0.62 28.41 -13.68
N GLY A 101 -0.41 27.11 -13.46
CA GLY A 101 -1.04 26.02 -14.20
C GLY A 101 -2.33 25.64 -13.50
N ASN A 102 -3.44 25.67 -14.24
CA ASN A 102 -4.73 25.22 -13.75
C ASN A 102 -4.63 23.79 -13.21
N ASP A 103 -5.36 23.50 -12.13
CA ASP A 103 -5.44 22.19 -11.45
C ASP A 103 -5.99 21.04 -12.32
N ASP A 104 -6.15 21.24 -13.63
CA ASP A 104 -6.81 20.34 -14.59
C ASP A 104 -5.85 19.52 -15.47
N ASP A 105 -4.53 19.72 -15.36
CA ASP A 105 -3.58 18.88 -16.10
C ASP A 105 -3.36 17.54 -15.35
N ASP A 106 -4.15 16.53 -15.72
CA ASP A 106 -3.83 15.13 -15.44
C ASP A 106 -2.61 14.73 -16.28
N ASP A 107 -1.42 15.10 -15.81
CA ASP A 107 -0.09 14.84 -16.39
C ASP A 107 0.26 13.33 -16.53
N GLY A 108 -0.71 12.45 -16.78
CA GLY A 108 -0.56 10.99 -16.67
C GLY A 108 -0.23 10.54 -15.24
N LEU A 109 -0.54 11.39 -14.25
CA LEU A 109 -0.27 11.17 -12.84
C LEU A 109 -1.33 10.28 -12.19
N HIS A 110 -2.56 10.29 -12.68
CA HIS A 110 -3.59 9.44 -12.12
C HIS A 110 -3.22 7.95 -12.24
N ASN A 111 -3.49 7.19 -11.19
CA ASN A 111 -3.18 5.77 -11.10
C ASN A 111 -4.45 4.95 -10.84
N PRO A 112 -5.15 4.51 -11.90
CA PRO A 112 -6.44 3.82 -11.78
C PRO A 112 -6.36 2.51 -10.97
N LEU A 113 -5.27 1.75 -11.12
CA LEU A 113 -5.12 0.48 -10.38
C LEU A 113 -4.89 0.71 -8.89
N ALA A 114 -4.12 1.73 -8.52
CA ALA A 114 -4.00 2.14 -7.13
C ALA A 114 -5.35 2.60 -6.57
N GLN A 115 -6.15 3.33 -7.36
CA GLN A 115 -7.48 3.77 -6.96
C GLN A 115 -8.42 2.59 -6.65
N LEU A 116 -8.37 1.52 -7.46
CA LEU A 116 -9.13 0.30 -7.18
C LEU A 116 -8.75 -0.30 -5.82
N LEU A 117 -7.45 -0.46 -5.54
CA LEU A 117 -6.99 -1.06 -4.27
C LEU A 117 -7.29 -0.19 -3.05
N LEU A 118 -7.36 1.13 -3.24
CA LEU A 118 -7.69 2.09 -2.19
C LEU A 118 -9.20 2.29 -2.01
N MET A 119 -10.03 1.59 -2.81
CA MET A 119 -11.48 1.67 -2.71
C MET A 119 -11.95 1.18 -1.34
N SER A 120 -12.82 1.95 -0.68
CA SER A 120 -13.39 1.57 0.61
C SER A 120 -14.75 0.87 0.44
N THR A 121 -15.05 -0.04 1.37
CA THR A 121 -16.35 -0.73 1.47
C THR A 121 -17.26 -0.07 2.52
N SER A 122 -16.87 1.10 3.01
CA SER A 122 -17.57 1.81 4.08
C SER A 122 -18.75 2.62 3.57
N ILE A 123 -19.77 2.76 4.41
CA ILE A 123 -20.93 3.61 4.18
C ILE A 123 -20.93 4.70 5.24
N LYS A 124 -21.00 5.96 4.82
CA LYS A 124 -21.08 7.13 5.70
C LYS A 124 -22.19 8.05 5.20
N ASP A 125 -23.04 8.52 6.10
CA ASP A 125 -24.15 9.43 5.80
C ASP A 125 -25.05 8.93 4.65
N GLY A 126 -25.30 7.61 4.61
CA GLY A 126 -26.11 6.97 3.58
C GLY A 126 -25.48 6.98 2.19
N LYS A 127 -24.16 7.10 2.08
CA LYS A 127 -23.40 7.07 0.82
C LYS A 127 -22.20 6.13 0.93
N TRP A 128 -21.87 5.48 -0.17
CA TRP A 128 -20.61 4.75 -0.28
C TRP A 128 -19.42 5.72 -0.19
N VAL A 129 -18.46 5.40 0.66
CA VAL A 129 -17.18 6.09 0.69
C VAL A 129 -16.30 5.41 -0.33
N TYR A 130 -16.25 5.93 -1.57
CA TYR A 130 -15.46 5.32 -2.64
C TYR A 130 -13.96 5.38 -2.31
N LEU A 131 -13.47 6.56 -1.93
CA LEU A 131 -12.10 6.80 -1.52
C LEU A 131 -12.10 7.87 -0.42
N PRO A 132 -11.58 7.60 0.77
CA PRO A 132 -11.51 8.60 1.83
C PRO A 132 -10.68 9.82 1.38
N ASP A 133 -11.14 11.03 1.72
CA ASP A 133 -10.51 12.28 1.27
C ASP A 133 -9.02 12.37 1.60
N TYR A 134 -8.65 11.90 2.79
CA TYR A 134 -7.27 11.87 3.26
C TYR A 134 -6.37 10.92 2.44
N ARG A 135 -6.94 10.02 1.62
CA ARG A 135 -6.20 9.09 0.75
C ARG A 135 -6.20 9.50 -0.71
N ARG A 136 -6.92 10.56 -1.12
CA ARG A 136 -7.01 10.93 -2.54
C ARG A 136 -5.65 11.19 -3.19
N TYR A 137 -4.70 11.70 -2.42
CA TYR A 137 -3.33 11.93 -2.89
C TYR A 137 -2.61 10.62 -3.27
N LEU A 138 -2.97 9.49 -2.67
CA LEU A 138 -2.38 8.18 -2.96
C LEU A 138 -2.74 7.66 -4.35
N CYS A 139 -3.77 8.21 -5.00
CA CYS A 139 -4.14 7.86 -6.37
C CYS A 139 -3.37 8.65 -7.44
N ARG A 140 -2.41 9.50 -7.04
CA ARG A 140 -1.52 10.22 -7.96
C ARG A 140 -0.10 9.68 -7.85
N GLY A 141 0.59 9.60 -8.98
CA GLY A 141 1.95 9.12 -9.10
C GLY A 141 2.06 7.60 -9.04
N SER A 142 3.30 7.15 -8.91
CA SER A 142 3.61 5.73 -8.76
C SER A 142 3.47 5.35 -7.29
N VAL A 143 2.78 4.24 -7.02
CA VAL A 143 2.34 3.88 -5.67
C VAL A 143 2.94 2.55 -5.26
N LEU A 144 3.64 2.53 -4.13
CA LEU A 144 4.18 1.31 -3.53
C LEU A 144 3.19 0.74 -2.53
N PHE A 145 2.83 -0.52 -2.71
CA PHE A 145 2.07 -1.32 -1.77
C PHE A 145 2.98 -2.31 -1.06
N VAL A 146 2.85 -2.41 0.27
CA VAL A 146 3.52 -3.41 1.09
C VAL A 146 2.54 -4.04 2.07
N CYS A 147 2.81 -5.25 2.55
CA CYS A 147 1.97 -5.90 3.55
C CYS A 147 2.43 -5.42 4.92
N ARG A 148 1.52 -4.87 5.73
CA ARG A 148 1.85 -4.37 7.07
C ARG A 148 2.52 -5.41 7.95
N SER A 149 2.12 -6.67 7.82
CA SER A 149 2.73 -7.81 8.52
C SER A 149 4.17 -8.15 8.09
N LYS A 150 4.76 -7.36 7.17
CA LYS A 150 6.11 -7.57 6.60
C LYS A 150 6.26 -8.95 5.94
N ARG A 151 5.18 -9.41 5.30
CA ARG A 151 5.17 -10.55 4.38
C ARG A 151 5.39 -10.07 2.95
N ASP A 152 5.98 -10.92 2.13
CA ASP A 152 6.12 -10.66 0.69
C ASP A 152 4.74 -10.63 0.02
N ILE A 153 4.58 -9.72 -0.94
CA ILE A 153 3.43 -9.65 -1.82
C ILE A 153 3.90 -9.88 -3.25
N LYS A 154 3.15 -10.66 -4.01
CA LYS A 154 3.42 -10.87 -5.42
C LYS A 154 2.61 -9.92 -6.29
N LYS A 155 3.15 -9.62 -7.46
CA LYS A 155 2.41 -8.85 -8.47
C LYS A 155 1.06 -9.50 -8.82
N GLU A 156 1.01 -10.83 -8.88
CA GLU A 156 -0.21 -11.59 -9.21
C GLU A 156 -1.32 -11.40 -8.17
N ASP A 157 -0.96 -11.25 -6.88
CA ASP A 157 -1.92 -10.98 -5.81
C ASP A 157 -2.60 -9.63 -6.05
N ILE A 158 -1.80 -8.60 -6.32
CA ILE A 158 -2.28 -7.24 -6.63
C ILE A 158 -3.18 -7.23 -7.86
N HIS A 159 -2.76 -7.93 -8.93
CA HIS A 159 -3.56 -8.04 -10.15
C HIS A 159 -4.90 -8.74 -9.90
N THR A 160 -4.91 -9.78 -9.06
CA THR A 160 -6.12 -10.50 -8.68
C THR A 160 -7.09 -9.60 -7.93
N PHE A 161 -6.59 -8.78 -6.99
CA PHE A 161 -7.41 -7.80 -6.28
C PHE A 161 -7.96 -6.72 -7.20
N CYS A 162 -7.14 -6.12 -8.07
CA CYS A 162 -7.63 -5.13 -9.03
C CYS A 162 -8.79 -5.69 -9.88
N ASN A 163 -8.63 -6.90 -10.41
CA ASN A 163 -9.67 -7.57 -11.20
C ASN A 163 -10.94 -7.84 -10.40
N LEU A 164 -10.81 -8.33 -9.16
CA LEU A 164 -11.95 -8.59 -8.27
C LEU A 164 -12.75 -7.30 -8.01
N ILE A 165 -12.03 -6.22 -7.69
CA ILE A 165 -12.63 -4.92 -7.37
C ILE A 165 -13.28 -4.31 -8.60
N GLU A 166 -12.62 -4.35 -9.75
CA GLU A 166 -13.17 -3.85 -11.01
C GLU A 166 -14.43 -4.62 -11.44
N LYS A 167 -14.43 -5.94 -11.27
CA LYS A 167 -15.55 -6.80 -11.69
C LYS A 167 -16.75 -6.75 -10.75
N ILE A 168 -16.52 -6.68 -9.44
CA ILE A 168 -17.56 -6.80 -8.41
C ILE A 168 -17.72 -5.48 -7.66
N GLY A 169 -16.64 -4.99 -7.07
CA GLY A 169 -16.65 -3.83 -6.18
C GLY A 169 -17.20 -2.57 -6.85
N VAL A 170 -16.63 -2.17 -7.98
CA VAL A 170 -17.00 -0.94 -8.71
C VAL A 170 -18.46 -1.01 -9.19
N PRO A 171 -18.92 -2.04 -9.93
CA PRO A 171 -20.32 -2.12 -10.36
C PRO A 171 -21.31 -2.16 -9.21
N PHE A 172 -20.98 -2.83 -8.10
CA PHE A 172 -21.86 -2.93 -6.95
C PHE A 172 -22.06 -1.57 -6.29
N VAL A 173 -20.97 -0.87 -5.97
CA VAL A 173 -21.01 0.45 -5.33
C VAL A 173 -21.73 1.49 -6.18
N LEU A 174 -21.63 1.40 -7.52
CA LEU A 174 -22.31 2.33 -8.44
C LEU A 174 -23.82 2.09 -8.58
N LYS A 175 -24.29 0.85 -8.41
CA LYS A 175 -25.68 0.47 -8.66
C LYS A 175 -26.50 0.32 -7.38
N GLU A 176 -25.88 -0.15 -6.30
CA GLU A 176 -26.58 -0.53 -5.10
C GLU A 176 -26.83 0.68 -4.18
N ASN A 177 -28.06 0.78 -3.65
CA ASN A 177 -28.40 1.82 -2.69
C ASN A 177 -27.72 1.58 -1.33
N PRO A 178 -26.75 2.42 -0.91
CA PRO A 178 -26.06 2.27 0.37
C PRO A 178 -26.97 2.51 1.59
N SER A 179 -28.15 3.12 1.42
CA SER A 179 -29.10 3.33 2.52
C SER A 179 -29.85 2.06 2.93
N ASP A 180 -29.76 0.98 2.15
CA ASP A 180 -30.30 -0.31 2.56
C ASP A 180 -29.41 -0.96 3.63
N SER A 181 -30.03 -1.31 4.76
CA SER A 181 -29.42 -1.98 5.92
C SER A 181 -28.61 -3.24 5.61
N GLY A 182 -28.78 -3.86 4.43
CA GLY A 182 -28.03 -5.03 3.98
C GLY A 182 -26.93 -4.77 2.93
N ALA A 183 -26.78 -3.54 2.41
CA ALA A 183 -25.96 -3.27 1.22
C ALA A 183 -24.49 -3.66 1.40
N ARG A 184 -23.87 -3.26 2.52
CA ARG A 184 -22.48 -3.63 2.84
C ARG A 184 -22.32 -5.14 2.98
N LYS A 185 -23.25 -5.82 3.66
CA LYS A 185 -23.17 -7.28 3.82
C LYS A 185 -23.23 -8.00 2.47
N ARG A 186 -24.11 -7.58 1.57
CA ARG A 186 -24.21 -8.12 0.20
C ARG A 186 -22.93 -7.90 -0.60
N LEU A 187 -22.33 -6.71 -0.52
CA LEU A 187 -21.03 -6.44 -1.16
C LEU A 187 -19.96 -7.41 -0.65
N LEU A 188 -19.83 -7.56 0.67
CA LEU A 188 -18.83 -8.44 1.27
C LEU A 188 -19.04 -9.90 0.86
N SER A 189 -20.29 -10.38 0.85
CA SER A 189 -20.59 -11.75 0.40
C SER A 189 -20.26 -11.99 -1.07
N GLN A 190 -20.52 -11.03 -1.96
CA GLN A 190 -20.15 -11.16 -3.37
C GLN A 190 -18.64 -11.11 -3.59
N LEU A 191 -17.93 -10.24 -2.86
CA LEU A 191 -16.48 -10.17 -2.90
C LEU A 191 -15.87 -11.48 -2.39
N GLU A 192 -16.38 -12.05 -1.31
CA GLU A 192 -15.97 -13.35 -0.78
C GLU A 192 -16.17 -14.47 -1.81
N GLU A 193 -17.39 -14.62 -2.35
CA GLU A 193 -17.72 -15.67 -3.32
C GLU A 193 -16.83 -15.61 -4.57
N GLU A 194 -16.69 -14.42 -5.16
CA GLU A 194 -15.85 -14.22 -6.34
C GLU A 194 -14.35 -14.35 -6.01
N GLY A 195 -13.92 -13.84 -4.85
CA GLY A 195 -12.54 -13.91 -4.41
C GLY A 195 -12.08 -15.34 -4.22
N VAL A 196 -12.89 -16.18 -3.58
CA VAL A 196 -12.63 -17.63 -3.43
C VAL A 196 -12.58 -18.31 -4.80
N ARG A 197 -13.48 -17.95 -5.73
CA ARG A 197 -13.46 -18.48 -7.10
C ARG A 197 -12.16 -18.11 -7.85
N CYS A 198 -11.60 -16.94 -7.55
CA CYS A 198 -10.31 -16.49 -8.07
C CYS A 198 -9.09 -17.04 -7.31
N GLY A 199 -9.30 -17.93 -6.31
CA GLY A 199 -8.23 -18.58 -5.56
C GLY A 199 -7.70 -17.79 -4.36
N LEU A 200 -8.38 -16.71 -3.93
CA LEU A 200 -8.04 -15.98 -2.71
C LEU A 200 -8.58 -16.72 -1.47
N SER A 201 -7.79 -16.74 -0.40
CA SER A 201 -8.24 -17.27 0.89
C SER A 201 -8.94 -16.18 1.68
N TYR A 202 -10.25 -16.32 1.89
CA TYR A 202 -11.01 -15.39 2.74
C TYR A 202 -10.62 -15.58 4.22
N VAL A 203 -10.44 -14.48 4.94
CA VAL A 203 -10.14 -14.50 6.38
C VAL A 203 -11.31 -13.84 7.10
N PRO A 204 -12.22 -14.62 7.74
CA PRO A 204 -13.35 -14.04 8.44
C PRO A 204 -12.86 -13.15 9.58
N TYR A 205 -13.43 -11.94 9.72
CA TYR A 205 -13.24 -11.11 10.89
C TYR A 205 -13.72 -11.88 12.13
N THR A 206 -12.80 -12.25 13.02
CA THR A 206 -13.10 -12.79 14.35
C THR A 206 -13.34 -11.69 15.35
#